data_AF-A0A7J6VN67-F1
#
_entry.id   AF-A0A7J6VN67-F1
#
_cell.length_a   1.000
_cell.length_b   1.000
_cell.length_c   1.000
_cell.angle_alpha   90.00
_cell.angle_beta   90.00
_cell.angle_gamma   90.00
#
_symmetry.space_group_name_H-M   'P 1'
#
loop_
_entity.id
_entity.type
_entity.pdbx_description
1 polymer ?
#
loop_
_entity_poly.entity_id
_entity_poly.type
_entity_poly.pdbx_seq_one_letter_code
_entity_poly.pdbx_strand_id
1 'polypeptide(L)'
;MYPKILIMSLLISSRHLLDALRFYFTERFEKLSTTMSANDNDVYENQAKDGMDIDERTSSSSSVTNTDIDEIYHKNNNLVKSIGKVVRDLKSLGLASLTEDAYASSIFSLLKV
;
A
#
# COMPACT_ATOMS: atom_id res chain seq x y z
N MET A 1 -7.91 44.56 12.24
CA MET A 1 -6.89 44.06 11.29
C MET A 1 -6.33 42.73 11.80
N TYR A 2 -7.15 41.68 11.85
CA TYR A 2 -6.79 40.34 12.35
C TYR A 2 -7.32 39.14 11.52
N PRO A 3 -8.34 39.25 10.64
CA PRO A 3 -8.85 38.07 9.94
C PRO A 3 -7.83 37.53 8.93
N LYS A 4 -7.02 38.39 8.32
CA LYS A 4 -6.02 37.99 7.32
C LYS A 4 -4.94 37.06 7.87
N ILE A 5 -4.50 37.27 9.11
CA ILE A 5 -3.45 36.46 9.74
C ILE A 5 -3.99 35.10 10.17
N LEU A 6 -5.22 35.04 10.70
CA LEU A 6 -5.91 33.79 11.05
C LEU A 6 -6.22 32.93 9.82
N ILE A 7 -6.65 33.56 8.72
CA ILE A 7 -6.91 32.84 7.47
C ILE A 7 -5.61 32.28 6.91
N MET A 8 -4.53 33.07 6.90
CA MET A 8 -3.21 32.60 6.46
C MET A 8 -2.69 31.43 7.30
N SER A 9 -2.79 31.49 8.63
CA SER A 9 -2.33 30.41 9.50
C SER A 9 -3.16 29.13 9.32
N LEU A 10 -4.48 29.24 9.18
CA LEU A 10 -5.37 28.11 8.90
C LEU A 10 -5.05 27.46 7.55
N LEU A 11 -4.77 28.27 6.51
CA LEU A 11 -4.37 27.78 5.18
C LEU A 11 -2.98 27.12 5.20
N ILE A 12 -2.04 27.65 5.98
CA ILE A 12 -0.70 27.05 6.12
C ILE A 12 -0.83 25.71 6.84
N SER A 13 -1.62 25.66 7.92
CA SER A 13 -1.87 24.44 8.68
C SER A 13 -2.58 23.37 7.84
N SER A 14 -3.55 23.76 7.00
CA SER A 14 -4.22 22.83 6.09
C SER A 14 -3.31 22.31 4.98
N ARG A 15 -2.38 23.12 4.46
CA ARG A 15 -1.35 22.67 3.50
C ARG A 15 -0.39 21.67 4.11
N HIS A 16 0.13 21.94 5.31
CA HIS A 16 1.02 20.99 5.97
C HIS A 16 0.33 19.66 6.27
N LEU A 17 -0.95 19.69 6.64
CA LEU A 17 -1.74 18.49 6.80
C LEU A 17 -1.96 17.75 5.47
N LEU A 18 -2.25 18.49 4.39
CA LEU A 18 -2.40 17.93 3.04
C LEU A 18 -1.11 17.25 2.57
N ASP A 19 0.04 17.91 2.75
CA ASP A 19 1.34 17.38 2.35
C ASP A 19 1.71 16.14 3.17
N ALA A 20 1.44 16.15 4.48
CA ALA A 20 1.63 14.97 5.33
C ALA A 20 0.72 13.80 4.91
N LEU A 21 -0.54 14.08 4.55
CA LEU A 21 -1.48 13.09 4.04
C LEU A 21 -1.03 12.51 2.70
N ARG A 22 -0.56 13.36 1.78
CA ARG A 22 -0.01 12.93 0.49
C ARG A 22 1.20 12.03 0.68
N PHE A 23 2.14 12.43 1.53
CA PHE A 23 3.30 11.62 1.85
C PHE A 23 2.89 10.26 2.45
N TYR A 24 1.97 10.27 3.43
CA TYR A 24 1.43 9.06 4.04
C TYR A 24 0.81 8.12 3.01
N PHE A 25 -0.09 8.62 2.16
CA PHE A 25 -0.75 7.77 1.16
C PHE A 25 0.24 7.25 0.12
N THR A 26 1.19 8.06 -0.33
CA THR A 26 2.22 7.64 -1.28
C THR A 26 3.07 6.51 -0.71
N GLU A 27 3.61 6.66 0.50
CA GLU A 27 4.43 5.61 1.15
C GLU A 27 3.63 4.30 1.33
N ARG A 28 2.35 4.42 1.70
CA ARG A 28 1.47 3.25 1.90
C ARG A 28 1.13 2.54 0.58
N PHE A 29 0.89 3.28 -0.50
CA PHE A 29 0.63 2.70 -1.81
C PHE A 29 1.87 2.12 -2.45
N GLU A 30 3.02 2.77 -2.30
CA GLU A 30 4.31 2.23 -2.75
C GLU A 30 4.59 0.89 -2.07
N LYS A 31 4.40 0.82 -0.74
CA LYS A 31 4.53 -0.44 0.00
C LYS A 31 3.57 -1.52 -0.49
N LEU A 32 2.33 -1.16 -0.82
CA LEU A 32 1.33 -2.07 -1.39
C LEU A 32 1.70 -2.53 -2.81
N SER A 33 2.32 -1.65 -3.60
CA SER A 33 2.77 -1.92 -4.96
C SER A 33 3.98 -2.86 -4.98
N THR A 34 4.98 -2.61 -4.14
CA THR A 34 6.20 -3.44 -4.04
C THR A 34 5.88 -4.86 -3.59
N THR A 35 4.93 -5.05 -2.66
CA THR A 35 4.46 -6.39 -2.27
C THR A 35 3.74 -7.13 -3.39
N MET A 36 3.14 -6.42 -4.36
CA MET A 36 2.48 -7.01 -5.50
C MET A 36 3.49 -7.39 -6.61
N SER A 37 4.51 -6.55 -6.83
CA SER A 37 5.58 -6.79 -7.83
C SER A 37 6.52 -7.94 -7.45
N ALA A 38 6.80 -8.14 -6.15
CA ALA A 38 7.59 -9.28 -5.68
C ALA A 38 6.93 -10.64 -6.01
N ASN A 39 5.60 -10.69 -6.13
CA ASN A 39 4.85 -11.91 -6.44
C ASN A 39 4.91 -12.31 -7.92
N ASP A 40 5.20 -11.38 -8.84
CA ASP A 40 5.20 -11.66 -10.28
C ASP A 40 6.50 -12.32 -10.75
N ASN A 41 7.61 -12.21 -10.01
CA ASN A 41 8.88 -12.81 -10.40
C ASN A 41 9.03 -14.27 -9.97
N ASP A 42 8.33 -14.72 -8.93
CA ASP A 42 8.46 -16.08 -8.39
C ASP A 42 7.55 -17.11 -9.08
N VAL A 43 6.57 -16.67 -9.86
CA VAL A 43 5.62 -17.55 -10.58
C VAL A 43 6.17 -18.00 -11.93
N TYR A 44 7.09 -17.25 -12.55
CA TYR A 44 7.64 -17.58 -13.87
C TYR A 44 8.86 -18.52 -13.84
N GLU A 45 9.52 -18.72 -12.70
CA GLU A 45 10.72 -19.59 -12.64
C GLU A 45 10.39 -21.07 -12.35
N ASN A 46 9.17 -21.39 -11.94
CA ASN A 46 8.76 -22.74 -11.53
C ASN A 46 7.91 -23.51 -12.57
N GLN A 47 7.89 -23.11 -13.85
CA GLN A 47 7.15 -23.82 -14.91
C GLN A 47 7.97 -24.18 -16.14
N ALA A 48 9.28 -24.39 -15.99
CA ALA A 48 10.09 -24.91 -17.08
C ALA A 48 11.00 -26.06 -16.61
N LYS A 49 10.39 -27.23 -16.41
CA LYS A 49 10.86 -28.55 -16.89
C LYS A 49 10.02 -29.67 -16.26
N ASP A 50 8.89 -29.95 -16.89
CA ASP A 50 8.27 -31.27 -16.84
C ASP A 50 9.11 -32.24 -17.71
N GLY A 51 9.40 -33.41 -17.16
CA GLY A 51 10.10 -34.49 -17.85
C GLY A 51 11.27 -35.09 -17.07
N MET A 52 11.01 -35.77 -15.94
CA MET A 52 11.70 -37.04 -15.68
C MET A 52 11.03 -37.87 -14.56
N ASP A 53 10.66 -39.07 -14.98
CA ASP A 53 10.50 -40.37 -14.30
C ASP A 53 10.32 -40.48 -12.78
N ILE A 54 9.42 -41.39 -12.43
CA ILE A 54 9.02 -41.80 -11.08
C ILE A 54 10.13 -42.67 -10.48
N ASP A 55 10.77 -42.25 -9.40
CA ASP A 55 11.36 -43.18 -8.43
C ASP A 55 11.35 -42.65 -6.99
N GLU A 56 11.11 -43.60 -6.10
CA GLU A 56 10.94 -43.58 -4.66
C GLU A 56 12.20 -43.10 -3.92
N ARG A 57 12.13 -41.96 -3.23
CA ARG A 57 12.95 -41.70 -2.04
C ARG A 57 12.40 -40.56 -1.19
N THR A 58 11.90 -40.94 -0.01
CA THR A 58 11.71 -40.07 1.15
C THR A 58 12.97 -39.24 1.43
N SER A 59 12.89 -37.91 1.24
CA SER A 59 13.73 -36.91 1.93
C SER A 59 13.18 -35.49 1.74
N SER A 60 12.68 -34.96 2.86
CA SER A 60 12.76 -33.56 3.31
C SER A 60 12.22 -32.41 2.43
N SER A 61 11.14 -31.84 2.98
CA SER A 61 10.94 -30.39 3.16
C SER A 61 10.31 -29.61 2.02
N SER A 62 9.08 -29.98 1.71
CA SER A 62 8.01 -29.05 1.33
C SER A 62 7.75 -28.04 2.47
N SER A 63 8.34 -26.84 2.44
CA SER A 63 7.91 -25.75 3.35
C SER A 63 8.47 -24.38 2.97
N VAL A 64 8.28 -23.92 1.73
CA VAL A 64 8.51 -22.50 1.39
C VAL A 64 7.26 -21.84 0.78
N THR A 65 6.19 -22.59 0.51
CA THR A 65 5.21 -22.12 -0.50
C THR A 65 3.82 -21.76 0.02
N ASN A 66 3.48 -21.99 1.29
CA ASN A 66 2.14 -21.65 1.81
C ASN A 66 2.15 -20.64 2.96
N THR A 67 3.14 -20.72 3.86
CA THR A 67 3.28 -19.76 4.97
C THR A 67 3.58 -18.35 4.50
N ASP A 68 4.44 -18.23 3.48
CA ASP A 68 4.92 -16.92 3.01
C ASP A 68 3.86 -16.22 2.17
N ILE A 69 3.08 -16.99 1.39
CA ILE A 69 1.95 -16.48 0.63
C ILE A 69 0.86 -15.97 1.56
N ASP A 70 0.44 -16.77 2.56
CA ASP A 70 -0.55 -16.35 3.56
C ASP A 70 -0.08 -15.12 4.36
N GLU A 71 1.21 -15.04 4.71
CA GLU A 71 1.77 -13.90 5.42
C GLU A 71 1.72 -12.61 4.58
N ILE A 72 2.04 -12.69 3.28
CA ILE A 72 1.95 -11.55 2.36
C ILE A 72 0.49 -11.11 2.16
N TYR A 73 -0.45 -12.03 1.95
CA TYR A 73 -1.88 -11.71 1.87
C TYR A 73 -2.38 -11.06 3.15
N HIS A 74 -2.01 -11.58 4.32
CA HIS A 74 -2.35 -10.98 5.61
C HIS A 74 -1.77 -9.56 5.76
N LYS A 75 -0.53 -9.34 5.34
CA LYS A 75 0.16 -8.05 5.41
C LYS A 75 -0.48 -7.01 4.49
N ASN A 76 -0.86 -7.41 3.28
CA ASN A 76 -1.55 -6.55 2.32
C ASN A 76 -2.96 -6.18 2.81
N ASN A 77 -3.71 -7.16 3.33
CA ASN A 77 -5.02 -6.92 3.94
C ASN A 77 -4.93 -5.96 5.13
N ASN A 78 -3.91 -6.09 5.97
CA ASN A 78 -3.68 -5.18 7.09
C ASN A 78 -3.33 -3.76 6.62
N LEU A 79 -2.52 -3.61 5.56
CA LEU A 79 -2.22 -2.31 4.95
C LEU A 79 -3.49 -1.65 4.40
N VAL A 80 -4.26 -2.34 3.56
CA VAL A 80 -5.52 -1.81 2.99
C VAL A 80 -6.50 -1.42 4.10
N LYS A 81 -6.64 -2.26 5.12
CA LYS A 81 -7.51 -1.97 6.28
C LYS A 81 -7.03 -0.74 7.05
N SER A 82 -5.72 -0.57 7.24
CA SER A 82 -5.16 0.61 7.91
C SER A 82 -5.41 1.91 7.13
N ILE A 83 -5.19 1.89 5.81
CA ILE A 83 -5.46 3.02 4.91
C ILE A 83 -6.94 3.38 4.97
N GLY A 84 -7.82 2.38 4.83
CA GLY A 84 -9.27 2.57 4.89
C GLY A 84 -9.77 3.07 6.26
N LYS A 85 -9.09 2.71 7.35
CA LYS A 85 -9.39 3.27 8.69
C LYS A 85 -9.04 4.77 8.72
N VAL A 86 -7.84 5.14 8.31
CA VAL A 86 -7.40 6.54 8.30
C VAL A 86 -8.31 7.42 7.42
N VAL A 87 -8.67 6.95 6.23
CA VAL A 87 -9.61 7.69 5.34
C VAL A 87 -10.96 7.90 6.02
N ARG A 88 -11.49 6.87 6.69
CA ARG A 88 -12.77 6.97 7.42
C ARG A 88 -12.70 7.94 8.58
N ASP A 89 -11.62 7.87 9.37
CA ASP A 89 -11.41 8.73 10.53
C ASP A 89 -11.30 10.20 10.08
N LEU A 90 -10.53 10.49 9.04
CA LEU A 90 -10.41 11.85 8.49
C LEU A 90 -11.73 12.37 7.91
N LYS A 91 -12.49 11.53 7.21
CA LYS A 91 -13.84 11.88 6.75
C LYS A 91 -14.76 12.20 7.92
N SER A 92 -14.70 11.42 9.00
CA SER A 92 -15.50 11.66 10.21
C SER A 92 -15.15 12.97 10.92
N LEU A 93 -13.91 13.45 10.78
CA LEU A 93 -13.44 14.75 11.30
C LEU A 93 -13.79 15.93 10.39
N GLY A 94 -14.51 15.72 9.28
CA GLY A 94 -14.85 16.77 8.32
C GLY A 94 -13.74 17.10 7.33
N LEU A 95 -12.67 16.30 7.25
CA LEU A 95 -11.54 16.49 6.34
C LEU A 95 -11.71 15.72 5.02
N ALA A 96 -12.94 15.45 4.61
CA ALA A 96 -13.24 14.60 3.46
C ALA A 96 -12.58 15.10 2.17
N SER A 97 -12.71 16.40 1.86
CA SER A 97 -12.12 17.01 0.65
C SER A 97 -10.59 16.97 0.66
N LEU A 98 -9.96 17.27 1.80
CA LEU A 98 -8.51 17.20 1.98
C LEU A 98 -7.98 15.77 1.79
N THR A 99 -8.72 14.81 2.31
CA THR A 99 -8.39 13.39 2.21
C THR A 99 -8.54 12.90 0.77
N GLU A 100 -9.61 13.28 0.08
CA GLU A 100 -9.84 12.91 -1.32
C GLU A 100 -8.78 13.51 -2.25
N ASP A 101 -8.41 14.77 -2.07
CA ASP A 101 -7.35 15.43 -2.83
C ASP A 101 -5.98 14.76 -2.61
N ALA A 102 -5.63 14.48 -1.34
CA ALA A 102 -4.39 13.77 -1.01
C ALA A 102 -4.36 12.35 -1.59
N TYR A 103 -5.46 11.60 -1.42
CA TYR A 103 -5.58 10.21 -1.86
C TYR A 103 -5.47 10.10 -3.39
N ALA A 104 -6.19 10.95 -4.13
CA ALA A 104 -6.12 11.00 -5.58
C ALA A 104 -4.72 11.44 -6.07
N SER A 105 -4.12 12.45 -5.42
CA SER A 105 -2.77 12.92 -5.73
C SER A 105 -1.72 11.82 -5.56
N SER A 106 -1.81 11.02 -4.49
CA SER A 106 -0.87 9.92 -4.24
C SER A 106 -1.04 8.77 -5.22
N ILE A 107 -2.27 8.42 -5.59
CA ILE A 107 -2.52 7.44 -6.68
C ILE A 107 -1.91 7.95 -7.99
N PHE A 108 -2.18 9.20 -8.36
CA PHE A 108 -1.66 9.76 -9.60
C PHE A 108 -0.12 9.84 -9.61
N SER A 109 0.49 10.14 -8.45
CA SER A 109 1.94 10.12 -8.30
C SER A 109 2.55 8.73 -8.50
N LEU A 110 1.83 7.66 -8.13
CA LEU A 110 2.28 6.28 -8.31
C LEU A 110 2.04 5.78 -9.74
N LEU A 111 0.98 6.25 -10.40
CA LEU A 111 0.63 5.89 -11.78
C LEU A 111 1.46 6.64 -12.84
N LYS A 112 2.03 7.79 -12.48
CA LYS A 112 3.00 8.50 -13.33
C LYS A 112 4.33 7.75 -13.32
N VAL A 113 4.43 6.75 -14.19
CA VAL A 113 5.68 6.20 -14.73
C VAL A 113 6.20 7.10 -15.84
#